data_AF-A0A7X6D9Z5-F1
#
_entry.id   AF-A0A7X6D9Z5-F1
#
_cell.length_a   1.000
_cell.length_b   1.000
_cell.length_c   1.000
_cell.angle_alpha   90.00
_cell.angle_beta   90.00
_cell.angle_gamma   90.00
#
_symmetry.space_group_name_H-M   'P 1'
#
loop_
_entity.id
_entity.type
_entity.pdbx_description
1 polymer ?
#
loop_
_entity_poly.entity_id
_entity_poly.type
_entity_poly.pdbx_seq_one_letter_code
_entity_poly.pdbx_strand_id
1 'polypeptide(L)'
;MVIGLINSNNMDQELKEIGKCDFTILLTPDITKKWFYLMIESNIDHEIVSVERDSIPLQLLQMLPALELLRRKNRCLKFVKRKCSSSLTDEEYQNLLCDLANSERKIIANRSKLIVKDNKRKGITVGRPKISEETIEKIYKLYSDKRTIRYIAEQCNVSIGTVHKYIKKKI
;
A
#
# COMPACT_ATOMS: atom_id res chain seq x y z
N MET A 1 -22.82 21.27 -8.51
CA MET A 1 -22.29 20.90 -9.84
C MET A 1 -22.01 19.42 -9.80
N VAL A 2 -22.80 18.60 -10.49
CA VAL A 2 -22.74 17.14 -10.39
C VAL A 2 -21.53 16.63 -11.17
N ILE A 3 -20.60 15.94 -10.50
CA ILE A 3 -19.59 15.12 -11.18
C ILE A 3 -19.86 13.67 -10.74
N GLY A 4 -20.53 12.91 -11.60
CA GLY A 4 -20.76 11.48 -11.41
C GLY A 4 -20.25 10.70 -12.62
N LEU A 5 -19.77 9.46 -12.41
CA LEU A 5 -19.72 8.44 -13.46
C LEU A 5 -20.22 7.10 -12.92
N ILE A 6 -21.18 6.56 -13.67
CA ILE A 6 -22.27 5.63 -13.34
C ILE A 6 -21.92 4.23 -13.85
N ASN A 7 -22.38 3.16 -13.17
CA ASN A 7 -22.77 1.94 -13.89
C ASN A 7 -23.89 1.14 -13.19
N SER A 8 -24.78 0.55 -14.02
CA SER A 8 -25.88 -0.41 -13.76
C SER A 8 -27.32 0.10 -13.52
N ASN A 9 -28.13 -0.01 -14.58
CA ASN A 9 -29.56 -0.38 -14.76
C ASN A 9 -30.70 -0.02 -13.77
N ASN A 10 -30.48 0.57 -12.59
CA ASN A 10 -31.58 0.92 -11.65
C ASN A 10 -31.46 2.35 -11.07
N MET A 11 -31.13 3.27 -11.98
CA MET A 11 -30.68 4.65 -11.77
C MET A 11 -31.69 5.57 -11.06
N ASP A 12 -32.96 5.54 -11.45
CA ASP A 12 -33.93 6.57 -11.05
C ASP A 12 -34.50 6.38 -9.63
N GLN A 13 -34.32 5.19 -9.07
CA GLN A 13 -34.88 4.82 -7.78
C GLN A 13 -33.89 5.15 -6.65
N GLU A 14 -32.59 4.90 -6.85
CA GLU A 14 -31.55 5.20 -5.85
C GLU A 14 -31.24 6.69 -5.76
N LEU A 15 -31.30 7.43 -6.88
CA LEU A 15 -31.11 8.89 -6.90
C LEU A 15 -32.24 9.66 -6.21
N LYS A 16 -33.46 9.10 -6.15
CA LYS A 16 -34.59 9.71 -5.42
C LYS A 16 -34.45 9.59 -3.90
N GLU A 17 -33.77 8.57 -3.39
CA GLU A 17 -33.54 8.37 -1.96
C GLU A 17 -32.46 9.30 -1.38
N ILE A 18 -31.51 9.75 -2.21
CA ILE A 18 -30.34 10.53 -1.75
C ILE A 18 -30.69 11.99 -1.43
N GLY A 19 -31.80 12.53 -1.95
CA GLY A 19 -32.15 13.93 -1.75
C GLY A 19 -31.14 14.90 -2.37
N LYS A 20 -31.37 16.22 -2.25
CA LYS A 20 -30.43 17.25 -2.72
C LYS A 20 -29.18 17.28 -1.84
N CYS A 21 -28.16 16.49 -2.17
CA CYS A 21 -26.80 16.62 -1.62
C CYS A 21 -25.95 17.48 -2.56
N ASP A 22 -24.98 18.22 -2.01
CA ASP A 22 -24.13 19.11 -2.81
C ASP A 22 -23.25 18.33 -3.80
N PHE A 23 -22.82 17.09 -3.49
CA PHE A 23 -22.06 16.21 -4.39
C PHE A 23 -22.23 14.70 -4.06
N THR A 24 -22.27 13.84 -5.08
CA THR A 24 -22.25 12.36 -4.97
C THR A 24 -21.06 11.83 -5.76
N ILE A 25 -20.13 11.10 -5.15
CA ILE A 25 -18.96 10.55 -5.84
C ILE A 25 -19.16 9.06 -6.08
N LEU A 26 -19.52 8.72 -7.32
CA LEU A 26 -19.66 7.36 -7.80
C LEU A 26 -18.30 6.82 -8.23
N LEU A 27 -17.97 5.64 -7.72
CA LEU A 27 -16.67 5.01 -7.91
C LEU A 27 -16.75 4.02 -9.09
N THR A 28 -15.99 4.28 -10.15
CA THR A 28 -15.89 3.38 -11.30
C THR A 28 -15.21 2.06 -10.90
N PRO A 29 -15.44 0.96 -11.64
CA PRO A 29 -14.82 -0.34 -11.36
C PRO A 29 -13.28 -0.32 -11.39
N ASP A 30 -12.66 0.66 -12.07
CA ASP A 30 -11.20 0.74 -12.29
C ASP A 30 -10.47 1.74 -11.38
N ILE A 31 -11.03 2.07 -10.21
CA ILE A 31 -10.41 3.04 -9.33
C ILE A 31 -9.14 2.48 -8.68
N THR A 32 -8.05 3.22 -8.86
CA THR A 32 -6.80 2.96 -8.15
C THR A 32 -6.78 3.66 -6.79
N LYS A 33 -6.03 3.10 -5.83
CA LYS A 33 -5.78 3.72 -4.51
C LYS A 33 -5.30 5.18 -4.61
N LYS A 34 -4.51 5.51 -5.64
CA LYS A 34 -3.96 6.85 -5.87
C LYS A 34 -5.08 7.80 -6.32
N TRP A 35 -5.88 7.36 -7.28
CA TRP A 35 -6.97 8.17 -7.81
C TRP A 35 -8.03 8.44 -6.73
N PHE A 36 -8.39 7.42 -5.94
CA PHE A 36 -9.28 7.57 -4.79
C PHE A 36 -8.76 8.61 -3.79
N TYR A 37 -7.49 8.53 -3.41
CA TYR A 37 -6.89 9.51 -2.50
C TYR A 37 -6.93 10.93 -3.07
N LEU A 38 -6.49 11.14 -4.31
CA LEU A 38 -6.48 12.45 -4.96
C LEU A 38 -7.87 13.03 -5.11
N MET A 39 -8.87 12.19 -5.39
CA MET A 39 -10.26 12.59 -5.47
C MET A 39 -10.75 13.10 -4.11
N ILE A 40 -10.49 12.38 -3.03
CA ILE A 40 -10.87 12.80 -1.67
C ILE A 40 -10.14 14.08 -1.27
N GLU A 41 -8.84 14.17 -1.57
CA GLU A 41 -8.00 15.32 -1.25
C GLU A 41 -8.47 16.59 -1.99
N SER A 42 -8.77 16.48 -3.28
CA SER A 42 -9.19 17.62 -4.11
C SER A 42 -10.60 18.12 -3.76
N ASN A 43 -11.42 17.27 -3.13
CA ASN A 43 -12.81 17.57 -2.78
C ASN A 43 -13.02 17.56 -1.26
N ILE A 44 -11.96 17.80 -0.48
CA ILE A 44 -11.99 17.66 0.98
C ILE A 44 -13.01 18.60 1.64
N ASP A 45 -13.27 19.76 1.03
CA ASP A 45 -14.21 20.76 1.53
C ASP A 45 -15.66 20.47 1.13
N HIS A 46 -15.91 19.41 0.38
CA HIS A 46 -17.25 18.94 0.00
C HIS A 46 -17.68 17.72 0.81
N GLU A 47 -19.00 17.52 0.89
CA GLU A 47 -19.55 16.27 1.41
C GLU A 47 -19.27 15.14 0.42
N ILE A 48 -18.80 14.01 0.93
CA ILE A 48 -18.41 12.87 0.11
C ILE A 48 -19.29 11.68 0.49
N VAL A 49 -20.03 11.17 -0.49
CA VAL A 49 -21.04 10.12 -0.30
C VAL A 49 -20.81 8.99 -1.31
N SER A 50 -20.90 7.74 -0.83
CA SER A 50 -20.93 6.50 -1.61
C SER A 50 -22.23 5.73 -1.33
N VAL A 51 -22.63 4.85 -2.26
CA VAL A 51 -23.84 4.03 -2.09
C VAL A 51 -23.65 3.03 -0.95
N GLU A 52 -22.69 2.12 -1.07
CA GLU A 52 -22.29 1.18 0.00
C GLU A 52 -20.76 1.05 0.03
N ARG A 53 -20.24 0.36 1.04
CA ARG A 53 -18.80 0.05 1.14
C ARG A 53 -18.35 -0.77 -0.06
N ASP A 54 -19.16 -1.76 -0.45
CA ASP A 54 -18.84 -2.71 -1.51
C ASP A 54 -18.85 -2.06 -2.92
N SER A 55 -19.45 -0.87 -3.08
CA SER A 55 -19.38 -0.08 -4.31
C SER A 55 -17.99 0.51 -4.58
N ILE A 56 -17.13 0.51 -3.57
CA ILE A 56 -15.76 1.00 -3.68
C ILE A 56 -14.86 -0.21 -4.00
N PRO A 57 -14.32 -0.36 -5.23
CA PRO A 57 -13.54 -1.52 -5.63
C PRO A 57 -12.10 -1.48 -5.07
N LEU A 58 -11.94 -1.03 -3.82
CA LEU A 58 -10.68 -0.97 -3.11
C LEU A 58 -10.77 -1.81 -1.84
N GLN A 59 -9.64 -2.42 -1.49
CA GLN A 59 -9.50 -3.03 -0.16
C GLN A 59 -9.53 -1.93 0.90
N LEU A 60 -10.06 -2.26 2.08
CA LEU A 60 -10.21 -1.30 3.17
C LEU A 60 -8.86 -0.66 3.57
N LEU A 61 -7.79 -1.46 3.61
CA LEU A 61 -6.43 -0.99 3.85
C LEU A 61 -5.94 0.02 2.80
N GLN A 62 -6.40 -0.09 1.54
CA GLN A 62 -6.03 0.83 0.46
C GLN A 62 -6.77 2.18 0.58
N MET A 63 -7.98 2.18 1.15
CA MET A 63 -8.78 3.38 1.41
C MET A 63 -8.30 4.15 2.64
N LEU A 64 -7.66 3.47 3.59
CA LEU A 64 -7.28 4.01 4.90
C LEU A 64 -6.61 5.40 4.85
N PRO A 65 -5.63 5.69 3.97
CA PRO A 65 -5.01 7.02 3.92
C PRO A 65 -6.00 8.16 3.65
N ALA A 66 -7.02 7.91 2.82
CA ALA A 66 -8.04 8.90 2.48
C ALA A 66 -9.07 9.05 3.62
N LEU A 67 -9.46 7.95 4.26
CA LEU A 67 -10.35 7.99 5.43
C LEU A 67 -9.67 8.72 6.61
N GLU A 68 -8.38 8.50 6.83
CA GLU A 68 -7.59 9.23 7.84
C GLU A 68 -7.41 10.71 7.49
N LEU A 69 -7.38 11.07 6.20
CA LEU A 69 -7.38 12.48 5.77
C LEU A 69 -8.71 13.15 6.15
N LEU A 70 -9.84 12.53 5.81
CA LEU A 70 -11.17 13.01 6.18
C LEU A 70 -11.31 13.16 7.69
N ARG A 71 -10.93 12.13 8.46
CA ARG A 71 -10.97 12.15 9.93
C ARG A 71 -10.16 13.30 10.52
N ARG A 72 -8.95 13.58 10.00
CA ARG A 72 -8.11 14.70 10.44
C ARG A 72 -8.73 16.07 10.16
N LYS A 73 -9.67 16.14 9.21
CA LYS A 73 -10.41 17.35 8.83
C LYS A 73 -11.79 17.42 9.46
N ASN A 74 -12.10 16.57 10.45
CA ASN A 74 -13.43 16.42 11.05
C ASN A 74 -14.52 16.20 10.00
N ARG A 75 -14.22 15.36 9.00
CA ARG A 75 -15.12 14.97 7.93
C ARG A 75 -15.16 13.44 7.81
N CYS A 76 -16.20 12.96 7.16
CA CYS A 76 -16.34 11.53 6.91
C CYS A 76 -16.90 11.24 5.52
N LEU A 77 -16.54 10.07 5.00
CA LEU A 77 -17.15 9.42 3.86
C LEU A 77 -18.47 8.79 4.32
N LYS A 78 -19.57 9.25 3.74
CA LYS A 78 -20.91 8.76 4.07
C LYS A 78 -21.30 7.60 3.17
N PHE A 79 -22.08 6.68 3.72
CA PHE A 79 -22.62 5.53 3.00
C PHE A 79 -24.14 5.53 3.11
N VAL A 80 -24.82 5.63 1.96
CA VAL A 80 -26.29 5.67 1.87
C VAL A 80 -26.90 4.37 2.38
N LYS A 81 -26.33 3.23 1.98
CA LYS A 81 -26.78 1.88 2.32
C LYS A 81 -25.76 1.20 3.23
N ARG A 82 -26.24 0.71 4.38
CA ARG A 82 -25.43 0.02 5.40
C ARG A 82 -26.10 -1.30 5.77
N LYS A 83 -25.44 -2.43 5.50
CA LYS A 83 -26.01 -3.77 5.78
C LYS A 83 -26.13 -4.09 7.28
N CYS A 84 -25.24 -3.59 8.13
CA CYS A 84 -25.13 -4.01 9.55
C CYS A 84 -24.97 -2.86 10.57
N SER A 85 -25.30 -1.61 10.21
CA SER A 85 -24.86 -0.43 10.98
C SER A 85 -25.92 0.68 10.98
N SER A 86 -27.19 0.36 11.21
CA SER A 86 -28.26 1.36 11.26
C SER A 86 -28.17 2.28 12.48
N SER A 87 -27.50 1.87 13.57
CA SER A 87 -27.38 2.64 14.80
C SER A 87 -26.14 3.53 14.90
N LEU A 88 -25.15 3.36 14.02
CA LEU A 88 -23.93 4.18 14.05
C LEU A 88 -24.11 5.43 13.20
N THR A 89 -23.60 6.55 13.71
CA THR A 89 -23.41 7.79 12.94
C THR A 89 -22.44 7.56 11.77
N ASP A 90 -22.36 8.52 10.85
CA ASP A 90 -21.39 8.46 9.74
C ASP A 90 -19.95 8.42 10.23
N GLU A 91 -19.65 9.22 11.24
CA GLU A 91 -18.32 9.32 11.85
C GLU A 91 -17.92 8.03 12.57
N GLU A 92 -18.82 7.46 13.38
CA GLU A 92 -18.58 6.19 14.08
C GLU A 92 -18.36 5.05 13.08
N TYR A 93 -19.15 5.00 12.01
CA TYR A 93 -18.97 3.99 10.98
C TYR A 93 -17.62 4.13 10.25
N GLN A 94 -17.23 5.35 9.88
CA GLN A 94 -15.90 5.59 9.31
C GLN A 94 -14.77 5.24 10.29
N ASN A 95 -14.94 5.53 11.58
CA ASN A 95 -13.95 5.18 12.60
C ASN A 95 -13.79 3.67 12.72
N LEU A 96 -14.90 2.92 12.73
CA LEU A 96 -14.89 1.46 12.68
C LEU A 96 -14.13 0.95 11.45
N LEU A 97 -14.39 1.52 10.27
CA LEU A 97 -13.66 1.18 9.04
C LEU A 97 -12.15 1.45 9.17
N CYS A 98 -11.76 2.58 9.76
CA CYS A 98 -10.36 2.89 10.03
C CYS A 98 -9.70 1.88 10.98
N ASP A 99 -10.41 1.47 12.03
CA ASP A 99 -9.90 0.54 13.04
C ASP A 99 -9.75 -0.88 12.48
N LEU A 100 -10.69 -1.31 11.63
CA LEU A 100 -10.61 -2.56 10.90
C LEU A 100 -9.41 -2.57 9.94
N ALA A 101 -9.20 -1.52 9.15
CA ALA A 101 -8.01 -1.41 8.29
C ALA A 101 -6.70 -1.42 9.08
N ASN A 102 -6.64 -0.71 10.20
CA ASN A 102 -5.45 -0.68 11.05
C ASN A 102 -5.18 -2.05 11.69
N SER A 103 -6.23 -2.80 12.04
CA SER A 103 -6.12 -4.17 12.53
C SER A 103 -5.60 -5.11 11.45
N GLU A 104 -6.13 -5.02 10.23
CA GLU A 104 -5.65 -5.77 9.06
C GLU A 104 -4.16 -5.48 8.79
N ARG A 105 -3.75 -4.21 8.80
CA ARG A 105 -2.34 -3.78 8.65
C ARG A 105 -1.43 -4.47 9.67
N LYS A 106 -1.86 -4.53 10.94
CA LYS A 106 -1.11 -5.18 12.03
C LYS A 106 -1.02 -6.69 11.82
N ILE A 107 -2.11 -7.35 11.42
CA ILE A 107 -2.14 -8.79 11.14
C ILE A 107 -1.16 -9.14 10.01
N ILE A 108 -1.19 -8.39 8.89
CA ILE A 108 -0.26 -8.59 7.77
C ILE A 108 1.19 -8.46 8.24
N ALA A 109 1.52 -7.39 8.98
CA ALA A 109 2.86 -7.16 9.48
C ALA A 109 3.34 -8.28 10.43
N ASN A 110 2.47 -8.74 11.33
CA ASN A 110 2.78 -9.83 12.26
C ASN A 110 3.01 -11.15 11.53
N ARG A 111 2.15 -11.47 10.55
CA ARG A 111 2.31 -12.67 9.72
C ARG A 111 3.62 -12.67 8.95
N SER A 112 4.00 -11.54 8.33
CA SER A 112 5.30 -11.41 7.64
C SER A 112 6.48 -11.63 8.59
N LYS A 113 6.41 -11.10 9.82
CA LYS A 113 7.47 -11.32 10.83
C LYS A 113 7.60 -12.79 11.22
N LEU A 114 6.49 -13.50 11.39
CA LEU A 114 6.48 -14.93 11.69
C LEU A 114 7.09 -15.74 10.55
N ILE A 115 6.70 -15.45 9.30
CA ILE A 115 7.27 -16.09 8.10
C ILE A 115 8.78 -15.90 8.04
N VAL A 116 9.27 -14.67 8.29
CA VAL A 116 10.72 -14.40 8.32
C VAL A 116 11.41 -15.17 9.44
N LYS A 117 10.80 -15.26 10.63
CA LYS A 117 11.34 -16.06 11.76
C LYS A 117 11.42 -17.54 11.40
N ASP A 118 10.37 -18.10 10.81
CA ASP A 118 10.32 -19.52 10.46
C ASP A 118 11.30 -19.84 9.32
N ASN A 119 11.44 -18.96 8.33
CA ASN A 119 12.48 -19.09 7.30
C ASN A 119 13.88 -19.09 7.91
N LYS A 120 14.16 -18.17 8.85
CA LYS A 120 15.44 -18.15 9.58
C LYS A 120 15.68 -19.44 10.36
N ARG A 121 14.67 -19.98 11.04
CA ARG A 121 14.75 -21.27 11.76
C ARG A 121 15.03 -22.44 10.82
N LYS A 122 14.47 -22.41 9.61
CA LYS A 122 14.71 -23.40 8.56
C LYS A 122 16.04 -23.19 7.81
N GLY A 123 16.88 -22.24 8.24
CA GLY A 123 18.15 -21.92 7.57
C GLY A 123 18.00 -21.16 6.25
N ILE A 124 16.79 -20.76 5.85
CA ILE A 124 16.54 -20.01 4.62
C ILE A 124 17.03 -18.58 4.82
N THR A 125 18.04 -18.20 4.04
CA THR A 125 18.61 -16.84 4.08
C THR A 125 17.67 -15.88 3.35
N VAL A 126 17.09 -14.93 4.07
CA VAL A 126 16.25 -13.87 3.50
C VAL A 126 17.13 -12.70 3.03
N GLY A 127 16.81 -12.10 1.88
CA GLY A 127 17.49 -10.93 1.32
C GLY A 127 18.10 -11.18 -0.06
N ARG A 128 18.90 -10.21 -0.55
CA ARG A 128 19.61 -10.37 -1.81
C ARG A 128 20.64 -11.50 -1.67
N PRO A 129 20.69 -12.47 -2.60
CA PRO A 129 21.70 -13.52 -2.55
C PRO A 129 23.10 -12.90 -2.54
N LYS A 130 24.00 -13.53 -1.78
CA LYS A 130 25.42 -13.16 -1.81
C LYS A 130 25.98 -13.51 -3.20
N ILE A 131 27.04 -12.82 -3.60
CA ILE A 131 27.86 -13.28 -4.73
C ILE A 131 28.45 -14.64 -4.39
N SER A 132 28.70 -15.47 -5.40
CA SER A 132 29.21 -16.84 -5.22
C SER A 132 30.55 -16.87 -4.48
N GLU A 133 30.81 -17.95 -3.73
CA GLU A 133 32.13 -18.18 -3.12
C GLU A 133 33.25 -18.08 -4.16
N GLU A 134 33.06 -18.62 -5.35
CA GLU A 134 34.02 -18.55 -6.46
C GLU A 134 34.38 -17.09 -6.83
N THR A 135 33.38 -16.21 -6.90
CA THR A 135 33.63 -14.79 -7.18
C THR A 135 34.41 -14.13 -6.06
N ILE A 136 34.12 -14.50 -4.80
CA ILE A 136 34.81 -13.99 -3.62
C ILE A 136 36.28 -14.44 -3.61
N GLU A 137 36.54 -15.71 -3.89
CA GLU A 137 37.89 -16.27 -4.01
C GLU A 137 38.68 -15.60 -5.15
N LYS A 138 38.04 -15.38 -6.30
CA LYS A 138 38.65 -14.67 -7.43
C LYS A 138 39.04 -13.23 -7.06
N ILE A 139 38.16 -12.50 -6.34
CA ILE A 139 38.47 -11.17 -5.81
C ILE A 139 39.71 -11.21 -4.92
N TYR A 140 39.78 -12.17 -4.01
CA TYR A 140 40.90 -12.31 -3.08
C TYR A 140 42.23 -12.65 -3.76
N LYS A 141 42.20 -13.56 -4.75
CA LYS A 141 43.38 -13.92 -5.52
C LYS A 141 43.93 -12.73 -6.30
N LEU A 142 43.08 -12.03 -7.05
CA LEU A 142 43.49 -10.88 -7.84
C LEU A 142 44.00 -9.72 -6.98
N TYR A 143 43.45 -9.54 -5.76
CA TYR A 143 43.95 -8.54 -4.82
C TYR A 143 45.34 -8.90 -4.28
N SER A 144 45.58 -10.17 -3.91
CA SER A 144 46.90 -10.65 -3.51
C SER A 144 47.96 -10.48 -4.62
N ASP A 145 47.56 -10.62 -5.88
CA ASP A 145 48.39 -10.36 -7.07
C ASP A 145 48.61 -8.85 -7.35
N LYS A 146 48.24 -7.97 -6.40
CA LYS A 146 48.37 -6.51 -6.47
C LYS A 146 47.65 -5.88 -7.68
N ARG A 147 46.55 -6.48 -8.16
CA ARG A 147 45.73 -5.89 -9.22
C ARG A 147 44.91 -4.70 -8.70
N THR A 148 44.59 -3.76 -9.58
CA THR A 148 43.79 -2.58 -9.22
C THR A 148 42.35 -2.97 -8.93
N ILE A 149 41.69 -2.25 -8.01
CA ILE A 149 40.29 -2.51 -7.63
C ILE A 149 39.35 -2.47 -8.84
N ARG A 150 39.57 -1.52 -9.77
CA ARG A 150 38.78 -1.39 -11.00
C ARG A 150 38.91 -2.61 -11.89
N TYR A 151 40.14 -3.10 -12.08
CA TYR A 151 40.40 -4.32 -12.84
C TYR A 151 39.71 -5.53 -12.21
N ILE A 152 39.77 -5.68 -10.88
CA ILE A 152 39.11 -6.78 -10.17
C ILE A 152 37.59 -6.73 -10.37
N ALA A 153 37.00 -5.54 -10.28
CA ALA A 153 35.56 -5.34 -10.46
C ALA A 153 35.09 -5.80 -11.86
N GLU A 154 35.83 -5.43 -12.90
CA GLU A 154 35.57 -5.84 -14.28
C GLU A 154 35.72 -7.37 -14.46
N GLN A 155 36.81 -7.94 -13.96
CA GLN A 155 37.10 -9.38 -14.10
C GLN A 155 36.15 -10.30 -13.32
N CYS A 156 35.57 -9.79 -12.23
CA CYS A 156 34.60 -10.51 -11.41
C CYS A 156 33.15 -10.13 -11.76
N ASN A 157 32.93 -9.23 -12.72
CA ASN A 157 31.62 -8.68 -13.10
C ASN A 157 30.79 -8.20 -11.88
N VAL A 158 31.44 -7.42 -11.01
CA VAL A 158 30.81 -6.85 -9.80
C VAL A 158 31.10 -5.35 -9.71
N SER A 159 30.33 -4.64 -8.88
CA SER A 159 30.62 -3.23 -8.61
C SER A 159 31.94 -3.04 -7.87
N ILE A 160 32.59 -1.88 -8.06
CA ILE A 160 33.78 -1.46 -7.29
C ILE A 160 33.49 -1.51 -5.78
N GLY A 161 32.30 -1.09 -5.36
CA GLY A 161 31.87 -1.16 -3.96
C GLY A 161 31.81 -2.60 -3.41
N THR A 162 31.42 -3.57 -4.24
CA THR A 162 31.45 -5.00 -3.89
C THR A 162 32.89 -5.45 -3.63
N VAL A 163 33.84 -5.09 -4.50
CA VAL A 163 35.25 -5.45 -4.33
C VAL A 163 35.82 -4.90 -3.03
N HIS A 164 35.64 -3.60 -2.76
CA HIS A 164 36.07 -2.98 -1.49
C HIS A 164 35.45 -3.65 -0.27
N LYS A 165 34.16 -3.97 -0.31
CA LYS A 165 33.45 -4.64 0.79
C LYS A 165 34.07 -5.99 1.15
N TYR A 166 34.44 -6.80 0.15
CA TYR A 166 35.00 -8.13 0.39
C TYR A 166 36.47 -8.06 0.81
N ILE A 167 37.28 -7.19 0.19
CA ILE A 167 38.69 -6.98 0.61
C ILE A 167 38.76 -6.55 2.08
N LYS A 168 37.94 -5.57 2.49
CA LYS A 168 37.90 -5.08 3.88
C LYS A 168 37.48 -6.16 4.88
N LYS A 169 36.70 -7.18 4.46
CA LYS A 169 36.29 -8.28 5.33
C LYS A 169 37.37 -9.34 5.55
N LYS A 170 38.40 -9.38 4.70
CA LYS A 170 39.50 -10.35 4.77
C LYS A 170 40.65 -9.87 5.68
N ILE A 171 40.76 -8.56 5.86
CA ILE A 171 41.71 -7.89 6.77
C ILE A 171 41.05 -7.77 8.14
#